data_AF-A0A9K3KHB1-F1
#
_entry.id   AF-A0A9K3KHB1-F1
#
_cell.length_a   1.000
_cell.length_b   1.000
_cell.length_c   1.000
_cell.angle_alpha   90.00
_cell.angle_beta   90.00
_cell.angle_gamma   90.00
#
_symmetry.space_group_name_H-M   'P 1'
#
loop_
_entity.id
_entity.type
_entity.pdbx_description
1 polymer ?
#
loop_
_entity_poly.entity_id
_entity_poly.type
_entity_poly.pdbx_seq_one_letter_code
_entity_poly.pdbx_strand_id
1 'polypeptide(L)'
;MTDLDDLELQKKLLDNEVAGDIIIIRDPFAMKGFSFRSFLVKTFFWRIIVVLFILIALLAGTMFFLTRNVVQHFTVTKSETFPIVIMSDAEVDNLRSRVKIFVDHLLLQHVPREDLIVTQDELNGLLGRSDYFRGNMYVTLTPGKISGEYSLPMDGLPGGRGRYFLGHDYTTIDEKAQRVEMMMETAATHEDWFLGPLFFLQLHFENKDFEEYDQRLLELVIENGSILGSTIPDDVIEGHINLLEESYEEEDSGEAFRAIVNGIDSVSIEEGRIIIKPRRTADDEEYEFIFEDDFADLRDADEYRPVQYDDDVNAPDIAEESTETKFGDESQGIGTVNGVEISSMIL
;
A
#
# COMPACT_ATOMS: atom_id res chain seq x y z
N MET A 1 -88.71 -5.54 -77.04
CA MET A 1 -88.35 -4.22 -77.59
C MET A 1 -88.65 -3.22 -76.49
N THR A 2 -87.75 -3.21 -75.50
CA THR A 2 -87.71 -2.46 -74.24
C THR A 2 -86.59 -3.17 -73.49
N ASP A 3 -85.41 -2.56 -73.40
CA ASP A 3 -84.27 -2.93 -72.52
C ASP A 3 -82.94 -2.26 -72.93
N LEU A 4 -82.94 -1.42 -73.99
CA LEU A 4 -81.73 -0.69 -74.40
C LEU A 4 -81.68 0.80 -74.00
N ASP A 5 -82.78 1.37 -73.48
CA ASP A 5 -82.81 2.77 -73.05
C ASP A 5 -82.49 2.97 -71.54
N ASP A 6 -82.47 1.89 -70.74
CA ASP A 6 -82.24 1.98 -69.28
C ASP A 6 -80.73 1.94 -68.91
N LEU A 7 -79.88 1.45 -69.81
CA LEU A 7 -78.42 1.41 -69.61
C LEU A 7 -77.73 2.75 -69.90
N GLU A 8 -78.30 3.59 -70.75
CA GLU A 8 -77.74 4.92 -71.04
C GLU A 8 -78.06 5.94 -69.94
N LEU A 9 -79.13 5.74 -69.17
CA LEU A 9 -79.50 6.62 -68.04
C LEU A 9 -78.67 6.32 -66.78
N GLN A 10 -78.29 5.06 -66.52
CA GLN A 10 -77.39 4.74 -65.40
C GLN A 10 -75.96 5.28 -65.61
N LYS A 11 -75.49 5.35 -66.87
CA LYS A 11 -74.14 5.85 -67.15
C LYS A 11 -74.00 7.35 -66.88
N LYS A 12 -75.05 8.15 -67.06
CA LYS A 12 -75.05 9.59 -66.76
C LYS A 12 -75.16 9.95 -65.28
N LEU A 13 -75.63 9.03 -64.43
CA LEU A 13 -75.66 9.24 -62.98
C LEU A 13 -74.33 8.87 -62.30
N LEU A 14 -73.49 8.04 -62.93
CA LEU A 14 -72.17 7.70 -62.38
C LEU A 14 -71.08 8.75 -62.67
N ASP A 15 -71.24 9.57 -63.72
CA ASP A 15 -70.24 10.58 -64.10
C ASP A 15 -70.40 11.93 -63.36
N ASN A 16 -71.39 12.06 -62.47
CA ASN A 16 -71.70 13.34 -61.80
C ASN A 16 -71.71 13.27 -60.26
N GLU A 17 -71.18 12.19 -59.68
CA GLU A 17 -70.99 12.09 -58.24
C GLU A 17 -69.53 12.40 -57.87
N VAL A 18 -69.32 13.67 -57.58
CA VAL A 18 -68.38 14.18 -56.57
C VAL A 18 -66.90 14.02 -56.94
N ALA A 19 -66.39 15.04 -57.63
CA ALA A 19 -65.06 15.58 -57.42
C ALA A 19 -64.89 16.00 -55.95
N GLY A 20 -64.82 15.02 -55.06
CA GLY A 20 -64.24 15.19 -53.74
C GLY A 20 -62.75 15.10 -53.93
N ASP A 21 -62.04 16.18 -53.60
CA ASP A 21 -60.59 16.14 -53.39
C ASP A 21 -60.31 14.96 -52.46
N ILE A 22 -59.88 13.84 -53.03
CA ILE A 22 -59.18 12.82 -52.29
C ILE A 22 -57.86 13.50 -51.94
N ILE A 23 -57.85 14.12 -50.76
CA ILE A 23 -56.62 14.38 -50.03
C ILE A 23 -55.97 13.01 -49.90
N ILE A 24 -55.07 12.70 -50.83
CA ILE A 24 -54.11 11.63 -50.64
C ILE A 24 -53.30 12.12 -49.45
N ILE A 25 -53.72 11.71 -48.25
CA ILE A 25 -52.85 11.70 -47.09
C ILE A 25 -51.75 10.73 -47.49
N ARG A 26 -50.72 11.26 -48.17
CA ARG A 26 -49.41 10.62 -48.25
C ARG A 26 -49.05 10.43 -46.80
N ASP A 27 -49.18 9.22 -46.27
CA ASP A 27 -48.71 8.87 -44.94
C ASP A 27 -47.29 9.46 -44.79
N PRO A 28 -47.11 10.56 -44.03
CA PRO A 28 -45.82 11.22 -43.95
C PRO A 28 -44.84 10.42 -43.06
N PHE A 29 -45.24 9.21 -42.64
CA PHE A 29 -44.54 8.37 -41.70
C PHE A 29 -44.25 6.97 -42.22
N ALA A 30 -44.03 6.81 -43.54
CA ALA A 30 -43.27 5.66 -44.05
C ALA A 30 -41.78 5.82 -43.68
N MET A 31 -41.44 5.83 -42.38
CA MET A 31 -40.06 5.73 -41.90
C MET A 31 -39.54 4.33 -42.23
N LYS A 32 -39.00 4.18 -43.43
CA LYS A 32 -38.21 3.00 -43.83
C LYS A 32 -37.02 2.88 -42.88
N GLY A 33 -37.00 1.79 -42.11
CA GLY A 33 -35.80 1.35 -41.38
C GLY A 33 -35.90 1.32 -39.85
N PHE A 34 -37.00 1.78 -39.24
CA PHE A 34 -37.14 1.70 -37.78
C PHE A 34 -37.63 0.31 -37.36
N SER A 35 -36.69 -0.61 -37.10
CA SER A 35 -37.07 -1.90 -36.53
C SER A 35 -37.47 -1.71 -35.06
N PHE A 36 -38.76 -1.88 -34.76
CA PHE A 36 -39.31 -1.78 -33.40
C PHE A 36 -38.57 -2.68 -32.39
N ARG A 37 -38.02 -3.81 -32.87
CA ARG A 37 -37.16 -4.71 -32.09
C ARG A 37 -35.89 -4.02 -31.59
N SER A 38 -35.26 -3.16 -32.39
CA SER A 38 -34.06 -2.43 -31.97
C SER A 38 -34.35 -1.39 -30.89
N PHE A 39 -35.54 -0.77 -30.90
CA PHE A 39 -35.94 0.21 -29.89
C PHE A 39 -36.23 -0.43 -28.53
N LEU A 40 -36.91 -1.58 -28.52
CA LEU A 40 -37.18 -2.33 -27.28
C LEU A 40 -35.90 -2.87 -26.63
N VAL A 41 -34.96 -3.36 -27.44
CA VAL A 41 -33.67 -3.85 -26.92
C VAL A 41 -32.86 -2.70 -26.32
N LYS A 42 -32.75 -1.56 -27.01
CA LYS A 42 -32.02 -0.38 -26.49
C LYS A 42 -32.62 0.18 -25.20
N THR A 43 -33.95 0.26 -25.10
CA THR A 43 -34.61 0.74 -23.88
C THR A 43 -34.47 -0.24 -22.72
N PHE A 44 -34.41 -1.54 -22.98
CA PHE A 44 -34.13 -2.56 -21.97
C PHE A 44 -32.70 -2.46 -21.44
N PHE A 45 -31.69 -2.37 -22.31
CA PHE A 45 -30.30 -2.17 -21.90
C PHE A 45 -30.10 -0.89 -21.08
N TRP A 46 -30.73 0.22 -21.48
CA TRP A 46 -30.66 1.48 -20.73
C TRP A 46 -31.23 1.34 -19.31
N ARG A 47 -32.35 0.62 -19.15
CA ARG A 47 -32.94 0.36 -17.82
C ARG A 47 -32.00 -0.45 -16.93
N ILE A 48 -31.31 -1.46 -17.48
CA ILE A 48 -30.32 -2.23 -16.74
C ILE A 48 -29.17 -1.33 -16.29
N ILE A 49 -28.64 -0.48 -17.18
CA ILE A 49 -27.56 0.45 -16.85
C ILE A 49 -27.98 1.41 -15.73
N VAL A 50 -29.18 1.99 -15.80
CA VAL A 50 -29.70 2.88 -14.76
C VAL A 50 -29.87 2.16 -13.42
N VAL A 51 -30.43 0.94 -13.43
CA VAL A 51 -30.57 0.13 -12.19
C VAL A 51 -29.19 -0.23 -11.61
N LEU A 52 -28.22 -0.59 -12.46
CA LEU A 52 -26.86 -0.88 -12.04
C LEU A 52 -26.17 0.36 -11.44
N PHE A 53 -26.34 1.53 -12.05
CA PHE A 53 -25.79 2.78 -11.53
C PHE A 53 -26.40 3.14 -10.17
N ILE A 54 -27.71 2.98 -10.01
CA ILE A 54 -28.38 3.18 -8.72
C ILE A 54 -27.84 2.19 -7.67
N LEU A 55 -27.65 0.92 -8.04
CA LEU A 55 -27.10 -0.08 -7.13
C LEU A 55 -25.67 0.28 -6.69
N ILE A 56 -24.80 0.68 -7.62
CA ILE A 56 -23.44 1.12 -7.32
C ILE A 56 -23.46 2.36 -6.41
N ALA A 57 -24.33 3.34 -6.70
CA ALA A 57 -24.47 4.53 -5.87
C ALA A 57 -24.96 4.20 -4.45
N LEU A 58 -25.88 3.24 -4.29
CA LEU A 58 -26.33 2.75 -2.99
C LEU A 58 -25.22 2.03 -2.22
N LEU A 59 -24.44 1.19 -2.90
CA LEU A 59 -23.28 0.51 -2.29
C LEU A 59 -22.23 1.53 -1.85
N ALA A 60 -21.87 2.48 -2.73
CA ALA A 60 -20.93 3.54 -2.43
C ALA A 60 -21.41 4.43 -1.26
N GLY A 61 -22.69 4.80 -1.25
CA GLY A 61 -23.28 5.56 -0.16
C GLY A 61 -23.25 4.79 1.16
N THR A 62 -23.61 3.51 1.16
CA THR A 62 -23.56 2.66 2.35
C THR A 62 -22.15 2.53 2.90
N MET A 63 -21.16 2.26 2.02
CA MET A 63 -19.74 2.22 2.41
C MET A 63 -19.28 3.55 2.99
N PHE A 64 -19.63 4.68 2.35
CA PHE A 64 -19.28 6.02 2.85
C PHE A 64 -19.83 6.28 4.27
N PHE A 65 -21.07 5.89 4.56
CA PHE A 65 -21.67 6.03 5.89
C PHE A 65 -21.02 5.11 6.93
N LEU A 66 -20.72 3.86 6.57
CA LEU A 66 -20.05 2.92 7.46
C LEU A 66 -18.63 3.40 7.80
N THR A 67 -17.83 3.76 6.80
CA THR A 67 -16.48 4.32 7.01
C THR A 67 -16.53 5.58 7.86
N ARG A 68 -17.50 6.48 7.61
CA ARG A 68 -17.69 7.68 8.44
C ARG A 68 -17.89 7.36 9.91
N ASN A 69 -18.73 6.38 10.22
CA ASN A 69 -18.97 6.01 11.61
C ASN A 69 -17.71 5.42 12.25
N VAL A 70 -17.00 4.53 11.56
CA VAL A 70 -15.73 3.95 12.02
C VAL A 70 -14.72 5.04 12.31
N VAL A 71 -14.45 5.93 11.34
CA VAL A 71 -13.49 7.03 11.49
C VAL A 71 -13.84 7.88 12.70
N GLN A 72 -15.11 8.24 12.90
CA GLN A 72 -15.52 9.05 14.05
C GLN A 72 -15.28 8.38 15.40
N HIS A 73 -15.37 7.05 15.50
CA HIS A 73 -15.13 6.31 16.73
C HIS A 73 -13.64 6.14 17.05
N PHE A 74 -12.79 5.96 16.03
CA PHE A 74 -11.35 5.73 16.22
C PHE A 74 -10.51 7.01 16.23
N THR A 75 -11.12 8.18 16.12
CA THR A 75 -10.38 9.45 16.02
C THR A 75 -10.84 10.44 17.06
N VAL A 76 -9.96 11.40 17.36
CA VAL A 76 -10.20 12.50 18.30
C VAL A 76 -10.18 13.84 17.56
N THR A 77 -10.75 14.89 18.14
CA THR A 77 -10.76 16.25 17.53
C THR A 77 -9.57 17.10 17.94
N LYS A 78 -8.82 16.69 18.98
CA LYS A 78 -7.63 17.38 19.46
C LYS A 78 -6.39 16.70 18.85
N SER A 79 -5.63 17.45 18.08
CA SER A 79 -4.32 17.02 17.57
C SER A 79 -3.25 17.17 18.64
N GLU A 80 -2.24 16.32 18.54
CA GLU A 80 -0.97 16.46 19.25
C GLU A 80 0.13 16.68 18.21
N THR A 81 1.09 17.55 18.55
CA THR A 81 2.19 17.91 17.67
C THR A 81 3.48 17.37 18.25
N PHE A 82 4.27 16.68 17.43
CA PHE A 82 5.53 16.10 17.86
C PHE A 82 6.74 16.90 17.40
N PRO A 83 7.91 16.76 18.05
CA PRO A 83 9.14 17.37 17.60
C PRO A 83 9.49 16.95 16.17
N ILE A 84 9.81 17.92 15.32
CA ILE A 84 10.29 17.64 13.96
C ILE A 84 11.82 17.59 13.99
N VAL A 85 12.38 16.42 13.74
CA VAL A 85 13.81 16.26 13.49
C VAL A 85 14.07 16.53 12.02
N ILE A 86 14.93 17.51 11.72
CA ILE A 86 15.27 17.87 10.35
C ILE A 86 16.57 17.16 10.00
N MET A 87 16.52 16.33 8.95
CA MET A 87 17.68 15.66 8.38
C MET A 87 17.95 16.22 6.98
N SER A 88 19.19 16.61 6.72
CA SER A 88 19.65 17.07 5.41
C SER A 88 19.66 15.92 4.38
N ASP A 89 19.58 16.24 3.09
CA ASP A 89 19.64 15.23 2.03
C ASP A 89 20.94 14.41 2.09
N ALA A 90 22.07 15.06 2.43
CA ALA A 90 23.36 14.40 2.60
C ALA A 90 23.37 13.38 3.77
N GLU A 91 22.68 13.67 4.87
CA GLU A 91 22.55 12.73 5.99
C GLU A 91 21.65 11.54 5.62
N VAL A 92 20.57 11.77 4.87
CA VAL A 92 19.71 10.69 4.35
C VAL A 92 20.50 9.77 3.42
N ASP A 93 21.25 10.36 2.48
CA ASP A 93 22.05 9.59 1.52
C ASP A 93 23.16 8.81 2.22
N ASN A 94 23.76 9.38 3.27
CA ASN A 94 24.73 8.67 4.10
C ASN A 94 24.09 7.47 4.81
N LEU A 95 22.94 7.65 5.46
CA LEU A 95 22.20 6.57 6.12
C LEU A 95 21.81 5.47 5.14
N ARG A 96 21.22 5.84 3.99
CA ARG A 96 20.85 4.89 2.93
C ARG A 96 22.07 4.11 2.43
N SER A 97 23.21 4.79 2.23
CA SER A 97 24.45 4.15 1.78
C SER A 97 24.96 3.14 2.81
N ARG A 98 24.94 3.49 4.10
CA ARG A 98 25.34 2.59 5.20
C ARG A 98 24.45 1.34 5.27
N VAL A 99 23.12 1.52 5.22
CA VAL A 99 22.16 0.40 5.20
C VAL A 99 22.38 -0.47 3.96
N LYS A 100 22.53 0.14 2.78
CA LYS A 100 22.75 -0.59 1.53
C LYS A 100 24.03 -1.42 1.57
N ILE A 101 25.16 -0.82 1.96
CA ILE A 101 26.45 -1.52 2.05
C ILE A 101 26.34 -2.70 3.03
N PHE A 102 25.71 -2.48 4.19
CA PHE A 102 25.50 -3.53 5.18
C PHE A 102 24.69 -4.69 4.59
N VAL A 103 23.54 -4.40 3.97
CA VAL A 103 22.67 -5.44 3.36
C VAL A 103 23.34 -6.13 2.18
N ASP A 104 24.02 -5.39 1.29
CA ASP A 104 24.76 -5.96 0.16
C ASP A 104 25.81 -6.96 0.63
N HIS A 105 26.52 -6.66 1.72
CA HIS A 105 27.49 -7.59 2.31
C HIS A 105 26.79 -8.88 2.77
N LEU A 106 25.68 -8.77 3.50
CA LEU A 106 24.93 -9.96 3.94
C LEU A 106 24.42 -10.80 2.76
N LEU A 107 23.91 -10.16 1.70
CA LEU A 107 23.42 -10.83 0.49
C LEU A 107 24.54 -11.56 -0.26
N LEU A 108 25.74 -10.99 -0.28
CA LEU A 108 26.93 -11.60 -0.86
C LEU A 108 27.60 -12.62 0.08
N GLN A 109 27.00 -12.93 1.23
CA GLN A 109 27.56 -13.80 2.27
C GLN A 109 28.93 -13.32 2.77
N HIS A 110 29.19 -12.02 2.69
CA HIS A 110 30.34 -11.37 3.29
C HIS A 110 29.95 -10.77 4.64
N VAL A 111 30.84 -10.83 5.62
CA VAL A 111 30.59 -10.23 6.92
C VAL A 111 30.82 -8.71 6.85
N PRO A 112 29.80 -7.86 7.14
CA PRO A 112 30.01 -6.43 7.32
C PRO A 112 31.05 -6.18 8.41
N ARG A 113 32.02 -5.30 8.13
CA ARG A 113 33.06 -4.95 9.10
C ARG A 113 32.46 -4.21 10.30
N GLU A 114 31.55 -3.29 10.02
CA GLU A 114 30.94 -2.43 11.02
C GLU A 114 29.53 -2.90 11.37
N ASP A 115 29.15 -2.70 12.64
CA ASP A 115 27.78 -2.89 13.09
C ASP A 115 26.90 -1.79 12.47
N LEU A 116 25.69 -2.14 12.04
CA LEU A 116 24.73 -1.14 11.55
C LEU A 116 24.02 -0.50 12.74
N ILE A 117 24.35 0.76 13.01
CA ILE A 117 23.74 1.56 14.07
C ILE A 117 22.73 2.52 13.44
N VAL A 118 21.47 2.46 13.85
CA VAL A 118 20.42 3.41 13.43
C VAL A 118 19.94 4.18 14.65
N THR A 119 20.20 5.48 14.68
CA THR A 119 19.85 6.35 15.81
C THR A 119 18.39 6.79 15.78
N GLN A 120 17.87 7.20 16.93
CA GLN A 120 16.53 7.77 17.06
C GLN A 120 16.36 9.03 16.20
N ASP A 121 17.39 9.89 16.15
CA ASP A 121 17.37 11.09 15.31
C ASP A 121 17.36 10.73 13.83
N GLU A 122 18.03 9.64 13.44
CA GLU A 122 17.98 9.15 12.07
C GLU A 122 16.58 8.66 11.69
N LEU A 123 15.93 7.85 12.53
CA LEU A 123 14.56 7.38 12.31
C LEU A 123 13.57 8.55 12.25
N ASN A 124 13.60 9.45 13.23
CA ASN A 124 12.70 10.60 13.27
C ASN A 124 13.00 11.62 12.16
N GLY A 125 14.26 11.73 11.74
CA GLY A 125 14.67 12.53 10.59
C GLY A 125 14.09 12.00 9.29
N LEU A 126 14.08 10.68 9.09
CA LEU A 126 13.42 10.03 7.96
C LEU A 126 11.90 10.25 7.99
N LEU A 127 11.25 10.04 9.14
CA LEU A 127 9.81 10.31 9.31
C LEU A 127 9.47 11.79 9.04
N GLY A 128 10.35 12.70 9.46
CA GLY A 128 10.22 14.15 9.25
C GLY A 128 10.24 14.59 7.79
N ARG A 129 10.63 13.72 6.84
CA ARG A 129 10.60 14.00 5.39
C ARG A 129 9.27 13.68 4.74
N SER A 130 8.44 12.84 5.36
CA SER A 130 7.10 12.54 4.86
C SER A 130 6.15 13.67 5.22
N ASP A 131 5.45 14.25 4.24
CA ASP A 131 4.40 15.25 4.52
C ASP A 131 3.31 14.73 5.46
N TYR A 132 3.09 13.41 5.47
CA TYR A 132 2.09 12.78 6.31
C TYR A 132 2.57 12.56 7.75
N PHE A 133 3.84 12.17 7.96
CA PHE A 133 4.38 11.87 9.29
C PHE A 133 5.06 13.05 9.96
N ARG A 134 5.50 14.07 9.21
CA ARG A 134 6.21 15.23 9.72
C ARG A 134 5.39 15.98 10.77
N GLY A 135 5.84 15.92 12.01
CA GLY A 135 5.17 16.54 13.17
C GLY A 135 3.93 15.80 13.65
N ASN A 136 3.58 14.69 13.00
CA ASN A 136 2.43 13.83 13.32
C ASN A 136 2.86 12.45 13.85
N MET A 137 4.14 12.11 13.84
CA MET A 137 4.67 10.87 14.40
C MET A 137 6.05 11.12 15.03
N TYR A 138 6.34 10.42 16.11
CA TYR A 138 7.65 10.42 16.76
C TYR A 138 7.96 9.05 17.37
N VAL A 139 9.18 8.60 17.18
CA VAL A 139 9.68 7.33 17.70
C VAL A 139 10.67 7.58 18.83
N THR A 140 10.49 6.86 19.93
CA THR A 140 11.41 6.85 21.07
C THR A 140 12.04 5.47 21.23
N LEU A 141 13.37 5.44 21.32
CA LEU A 141 14.16 4.23 21.51
C LEU A 141 14.67 4.18 22.95
N THR A 142 14.19 3.20 23.71
CA THR A 142 14.65 2.90 25.07
C THR A 142 15.19 1.47 25.13
N PRO A 143 16.04 1.09 26.10
CA PRO A 143 16.60 -0.25 26.17
C PRO A 143 15.55 -1.36 26.06
N GLY A 144 15.65 -2.18 25.01
CA GLY A 144 14.74 -3.28 24.71
C GLY A 144 13.34 -2.89 24.23
N LYS A 145 13.08 -1.60 23.95
CA LYS A 145 11.74 -1.10 23.57
C LYS A 145 11.78 0.04 22.55
N ILE A 146 11.05 -0.14 21.46
CA ILE A 146 10.70 0.91 20.49
C ILE A 146 9.29 1.39 20.85
N SER A 147 9.08 2.69 20.97
CA SER A 147 7.73 3.26 21.18
C SER A 147 7.43 4.28 20.08
N GLY A 148 6.25 4.20 19.47
CA GLY A 148 5.73 5.18 18.54
C GLY A 148 4.60 5.98 19.18
N GLU A 149 4.61 7.29 18.95
CA GLU A 149 3.48 8.18 19.25
C GLU A 149 3.07 8.88 17.96
N TYR A 150 1.78 8.92 17.66
CA TYR A 150 1.31 9.53 16.42
C TYR A 150 -0.06 10.19 16.55
N SER A 151 -0.27 11.26 15.80
CA SER A 151 -1.48 12.07 15.66
C SER A 151 -1.75 12.29 14.18
N LEU A 152 -2.25 11.27 13.51
CA LEU A 152 -2.36 11.26 12.05
C LEU A 152 -3.64 11.98 11.60
N PRO A 153 -3.58 12.97 10.70
CA PRO A 153 -4.76 13.68 10.21
C PRO A 153 -5.62 12.77 9.34
N MET A 154 -6.92 12.76 9.59
CA MET A 154 -7.87 11.87 8.90
C MET A 154 -8.77 12.60 7.91
N ASP A 155 -8.40 13.81 7.50
CA ASP A 155 -9.21 14.68 6.62
C ASP A 155 -9.55 14.05 5.26
N GLY A 156 -8.71 13.14 4.77
CA GLY A 156 -8.93 12.40 3.53
C GLY A 156 -10.04 11.34 3.60
N LEU A 157 -10.46 10.93 4.80
CA LEU A 157 -11.48 9.89 4.98
C LEU A 157 -12.87 10.48 5.24
N PRO A 158 -13.95 9.79 4.82
CA PRO A 158 -15.32 10.14 5.18
C PRO A 158 -15.46 10.39 6.69
N GLY A 159 -15.90 11.60 7.07
CA GLY A 159 -16.09 11.95 8.49
C GLY A 159 -14.83 12.30 9.27
N GLY A 160 -13.64 12.23 8.67
CA GLY A 160 -12.37 12.50 9.35
C GLY A 160 -11.91 13.96 9.33
N ARG A 161 -12.68 14.86 8.70
CA ARG A 161 -12.33 16.30 8.64
C ARG A 161 -12.15 16.89 10.04
N GLY A 162 -10.97 17.46 10.31
CA GLY A 162 -10.58 18.02 11.59
C GLY A 162 -10.48 16.98 12.71
N ARG A 163 -10.23 15.71 12.35
CA ARG A 163 -10.06 14.61 13.29
C ARG A 163 -8.71 13.93 13.06
N TYR A 164 -8.20 13.33 14.12
CA TYR A 164 -6.88 12.75 14.18
C TYR A 164 -6.95 11.35 14.75
N PHE A 165 -6.26 10.40 14.12
CA PHE A 165 -5.99 9.11 14.70
C PHE A 165 -4.81 9.29 15.67
N LEU A 166 -5.14 9.50 16.94
CA LEU A 166 -4.17 9.66 18.02
C LEU A 166 -3.97 8.30 18.68
N GLY A 167 -2.73 7.83 18.70
CA GLY A 167 -2.38 6.53 19.27
C GLY A 167 -0.94 6.47 19.73
N HIS A 168 -0.67 5.41 20.47
CA HIS A 168 0.67 5.03 20.89
C HIS A 168 0.83 3.54 20.59
N ASP A 169 2.00 3.16 20.12
CA ASP A 169 2.38 1.78 19.94
C ASP A 169 3.74 1.51 20.58
N TYR A 170 4.00 0.25 20.87
CA TYR A 170 5.34 -0.17 21.21
C TYR A 170 5.63 -1.57 20.71
N THR A 171 6.92 -1.84 20.55
CA THR A 171 7.49 -3.18 20.40
C THR A 171 8.58 -3.37 21.45
N THR A 172 8.48 -4.40 22.28
CA THR A 172 9.52 -4.82 23.22
C THR A 172 10.13 -6.14 22.77
N ILE A 173 11.43 -6.29 22.98
CA ILE A 173 12.18 -7.51 22.68
C ILE A 173 12.83 -8.00 23.97
N ASP A 174 12.42 -9.18 24.45
CA ASP A 174 13.06 -9.89 25.54
C ASP A 174 13.88 -11.05 24.96
N GLU A 175 15.16 -10.78 24.72
CA GLU A 175 16.11 -11.77 24.19
C GLU A 175 16.25 -13.01 25.08
N LYS A 176 16.11 -12.86 26.40
CA LYS A 176 16.27 -13.98 27.34
C LYS A 176 15.06 -14.89 27.34
N ALA A 177 13.87 -14.30 27.22
CA ALA A 177 12.63 -15.04 27.10
C ALA A 177 12.31 -15.45 25.65
N GLN A 178 13.11 -14.98 24.68
CA GLN A 178 12.87 -15.19 23.25
C GLN A 178 11.48 -14.71 22.84
N ARG A 179 11.11 -13.50 23.29
CA ARG A 179 9.78 -12.93 23.07
C ARG A 179 9.84 -11.54 22.45
N VAL A 180 8.92 -11.30 21.52
CA VAL A 180 8.60 -9.98 21.01
C VAL A 180 7.16 -9.67 21.39
N GLU A 181 6.94 -8.55 22.08
CA GLU A 181 5.59 -8.08 22.39
C GLU A 181 5.34 -6.78 21.62
N MET A 182 4.21 -6.72 20.93
CA MET A 182 3.75 -5.57 20.17
C MET A 182 2.39 -5.14 20.70
N MET A 183 2.19 -3.84 20.89
CA MET A 183 0.91 -3.30 21.35
C MET A 183 0.62 -1.98 20.65
N MET A 184 -0.64 -1.72 20.33
CA MET A 184 -1.13 -0.46 19.80
C MET A 184 -2.41 -0.03 20.51
N GLU A 185 -2.43 1.19 21.01
CA GLU A 185 -3.58 1.83 21.64
C GLU A 185 -3.99 3.09 20.88
N THR A 186 -5.25 3.49 21.07
CA THR A 186 -5.75 4.79 20.61
C THR A 186 -6.32 5.58 21.77
N ALA A 187 -6.16 6.90 21.71
CA ALA A 187 -6.78 7.82 22.65
C ALA A 187 -8.31 7.92 22.47
N ALA A 188 -8.86 7.43 21.36
CA ALA A 188 -10.29 7.46 21.13
C ALA A 188 -11.02 6.44 22.02
N THR A 189 -12.16 6.84 22.57
CA THR A 189 -12.99 5.95 23.41
C THR A 189 -13.67 4.91 22.53
N HIS A 190 -13.29 3.64 22.69
CA HIS A 190 -13.80 2.52 21.88
C HIS A 190 -14.36 1.37 22.74
N GLU A 191 -14.53 1.58 24.05
CA GLU A 191 -15.04 0.57 25.00
C GLU A 191 -16.42 0.02 24.64
N ASP A 192 -17.24 0.82 23.93
CA ASP A 192 -18.55 0.41 23.43
C ASP A 192 -18.45 -0.62 22.27
N TRP A 193 -17.29 -0.73 21.63
CA TRP A 193 -17.03 -1.63 20.50
C TRP A 193 -16.21 -2.84 20.92
N PHE A 194 -15.14 -2.61 21.68
CA PHE A 194 -14.29 -3.66 22.23
C PHE A 194 -13.49 -3.16 23.45
N LEU A 195 -12.98 -4.10 24.24
CA LEU A 195 -12.18 -3.80 25.43
C LEU A 195 -10.70 -4.06 25.13
N GLY A 196 -9.82 -3.18 25.63
CA GLY A 196 -8.36 -3.34 25.52
C GLY A 196 -7.74 -2.60 24.34
N PRO A 197 -6.49 -2.92 23.96
CA PRO A 197 -5.78 -2.23 22.89
C PRO A 197 -6.42 -2.51 21.50
N LEU A 198 -6.07 -1.68 20.50
CA LEU A 198 -6.42 -1.94 19.11
C LEU A 198 -5.83 -3.26 18.62
N PHE A 199 -4.61 -3.51 19.06
CA PHE A 199 -3.82 -4.67 18.69
C PHE A 199 -2.84 -5.00 19.80
N PHE A 200 -2.72 -6.28 20.11
CA PHE A 200 -1.71 -6.83 21.00
C PHE A 200 -1.24 -8.16 20.39
N LEU A 201 0.07 -8.34 20.27
CA LEU A 201 0.68 -9.62 19.90
C LEU A 201 1.84 -9.91 20.83
N GLN A 202 1.94 -11.16 21.22
CA GLN A 202 3.12 -11.74 21.85
C GLN A 202 3.60 -12.87 20.95
N LEU A 203 4.83 -12.73 20.46
CA LEU A 203 5.47 -13.66 19.55
C LEU A 203 6.64 -14.32 20.27
N HIS A 204 6.80 -15.63 20.09
CA HIS A 204 8.01 -16.34 20.42
C HIS A 204 8.90 -16.40 19.18
N PHE A 205 10.21 -16.16 19.34
CA PHE A 205 11.16 -16.31 18.25
C PHE A 205 12.25 -17.32 18.59
N GLU A 206 12.53 -18.23 17.69
CA GLU A 206 13.56 -19.26 17.88
C GLU A 206 14.47 -19.32 16.65
N ASN A 207 15.78 -19.40 16.88
CA ASN A 207 16.74 -19.69 15.82
C ASN A 207 16.94 -21.21 15.78
N LYS A 208 16.45 -21.85 14.72
CA LYS A 208 16.67 -23.29 14.50
C LYS A 208 17.82 -23.51 13.54
N ASP A 209 18.82 -24.27 13.98
CA ASP A 209 19.92 -24.74 13.14
C ASP A 209 19.45 -25.95 12.33
N PHE A 210 19.46 -25.84 11.00
CA PHE A 210 19.20 -26.97 10.10
C PHE A 210 20.52 -27.55 9.61
N GLU A 211 20.96 -28.65 10.24
CA GLU A 211 22.24 -29.32 9.93
C GLU A 211 22.37 -29.72 8.44
N GLU A 212 21.25 -30.03 7.78
CA GLU A 212 21.26 -30.49 6.38
C GLU A 212 21.67 -29.39 5.38
N TYR A 213 21.40 -28.13 5.71
CA TYR A 213 21.62 -27.00 4.81
C TYR A 213 22.63 -25.97 5.31
N ASP A 214 23.19 -26.16 6.51
CA ASP A 214 24.03 -25.18 7.21
C ASP A 214 23.36 -23.80 7.28
N GLN A 215 22.04 -23.80 7.50
CA GLN A 215 21.20 -22.61 7.53
C GLN A 215 20.50 -22.50 8.87
N ARG A 216 20.45 -21.28 9.43
CA ARG A 216 19.51 -20.96 10.50
C ARG A 216 18.21 -20.47 9.89
N LEU A 217 17.10 -20.95 10.43
CA LEU A 217 15.81 -20.32 10.20
C LEU A 217 15.40 -19.64 11.49
N LEU A 218 15.08 -18.35 11.38
CA LEU A 218 14.33 -17.66 12.41
C LEU A 218 12.88 -18.10 12.27
N GLU A 219 12.36 -18.76 13.28
CA GLU A 219 10.93 -19.00 13.43
C GLU A 219 10.32 -17.89 14.27
N LEU A 220 9.14 -17.42 13.86
CA LEU A 220 8.36 -16.44 14.61
C LEU A 220 6.95 -16.98 14.77
N VAL A 221 6.55 -17.30 15.99
CA VAL A 221 5.30 -17.99 16.30
C VAL A 221 4.45 -17.14 17.25
N ILE A 222 3.15 -17.07 17.00
CA ILE A 222 2.22 -16.36 17.89
C ILE A 222 2.00 -17.17 19.17
N GLU A 223 2.35 -16.60 20.33
CA GLU A 223 2.04 -17.18 21.65
C GLU A 223 0.71 -16.69 22.20
N ASN A 224 0.38 -15.41 21.96
CA ASN A 224 -0.83 -14.77 22.46
C ASN A 224 -1.13 -13.52 21.63
N GLY A 225 -2.38 -13.07 21.62
CA GLY A 225 -2.72 -11.81 21.00
C GLY A 225 -4.20 -11.47 21.05
N SER A 226 -4.50 -10.21 20.75
CA SER A 226 -5.84 -9.73 20.51
C SER A 226 -5.87 -8.65 19.43
N ILE A 227 -6.93 -8.62 18.65
CA ILE A 227 -7.18 -7.61 17.61
C ILE A 227 -8.58 -7.06 17.86
N LEU A 228 -8.67 -5.76 18.12
CA LEU A 228 -9.94 -5.08 18.44
C LEU A 228 -10.72 -5.82 19.54
N GLY A 229 -10.02 -6.19 20.62
CA GLY A 229 -10.53 -6.96 21.76
C GLY A 229 -10.94 -8.41 21.48
N SER A 230 -10.89 -8.89 20.23
CA SER A 230 -11.03 -10.31 19.93
C SER A 230 -9.70 -11.01 20.17
N THR A 231 -9.66 -11.97 21.09
CA THR A 231 -8.48 -12.80 21.30
C THR A 231 -8.23 -13.68 20.08
N ILE A 232 -6.95 -13.96 19.79
CA ILE A 232 -6.58 -14.92 18.75
C ILE A 232 -7.11 -16.31 19.15
N PRO A 233 -7.75 -17.06 18.23
CA PRO A 233 -8.25 -18.40 18.54
C PRO A 233 -7.15 -19.36 18.99
N ASP A 234 -7.47 -20.21 19.97
CA ASP A 234 -6.50 -21.17 20.54
C ASP A 234 -5.95 -22.15 19.48
N ASP A 235 -6.72 -22.49 18.45
CA ASP A 235 -6.27 -23.37 17.35
C ASP A 235 -5.16 -22.74 16.49
N VAL A 236 -5.13 -21.41 16.38
CA VAL A 236 -4.03 -20.69 15.72
C VAL A 236 -2.78 -20.71 16.58
N ILE A 237 -2.92 -20.52 17.90
CA ILE A 237 -1.82 -20.53 18.86
C ILE A 237 -1.22 -21.96 18.97
N GLU A 238 -2.08 -22.97 19.13
CA GLU A 238 -1.69 -24.39 19.18
C GLU A 238 -1.12 -24.89 17.84
N GLY A 239 -1.49 -24.25 16.73
CA GLY A 239 -0.98 -24.56 15.40
C GLY A 239 0.51 -24.27 15.20
N HIS A 240 1.12 -23.45 16.07
CA HIS A 240 2.52 -23.03 15.98
C HIS A 240 2.93 -22.54 14.57
N ILE A 241 2.06 -21.76 13.93
CA ILE A 241 2.28 -21.27 12.57
C ILE A 241 3.50 -20.33 12.57
N ASN A 242 4.51 -20.64 11.76
CA ASN A 242 5.67 -19.77 11.57
C ASN A 242 5.29 -18.62 10.63
N LEU A 243 5.26 -17.39 11.15
CA LEU A 243 4.92 -16.19 10.38
C LEU A 243 5.93 -15.84 9.28
N LEU A 244 7.10 -16.50 9.27
CA LEU A 244 8.15 -16.30 8.27
C LEU A 244 8.21 -17.42 7.22
N GLU A 245 7.33 -18.43 7.29
CA GLU A 245 7.34 -19.57 6.36
C GLU A 245 7.25 -19.13 4.89
N GLU A 246 6.29 -18.27 4.56
CA GLU A 246 6.10 -17.76 3.20
C GLU A 246 7.34 -17.01 2.69
N SER A 247 7.98 -16.21 3.55
CA SER A 247 9.21 -15.47 3.21
C SER A 247 10.39 -16.38 2.87
N TYR A 248 10.38 -17.64 3.32
CA TYR A 248 11.41 -18.61 2.98
C TYR A 248 11.06 -19.39 1.70
N GLU A 249 9.78 -19.63 1.40
CA GLU A 249 9.38 -20.49 0.28
C GLU A 249 9.51 -19.84 -1.10
N GLU A 250 9.58 -18.51 -1.19
CA GLU A 250 9.77 -17.81 -2.46
C GLU A 250 11.19 -18.06 -3.02
N GLU A 251 11.29 -18.51 -4.29
CA GLU A 251 12.58 -18.94 -4.88
C GLU A 251 13.65 -17.83 -4.86
N ASP A 252 13.36 -16.65 -5.40
CA ASP A 252 14.34 -15.56 -5.53
C ASP A 252 14.49 -14.72 -4.24
N SER A 253 13.37 -14.34 -3.63
CA SER A 253 13.32 -13.51 -2.42
C SER A 253 13.68 -14.29 -1.16
N GLY A 254 13.39 -15.59 -1.11
CA GLY A 254 13.70 -16.44 0.03
C GLY A 254 15.19 -16.69 0.19
N GLU A 255 15.97 -16.78 -0.89
CA GLU A 255 17.44 -16.85 -0.78
C GLU A 255 18.02 -15.56 -0.18
N ALA A 256 17.60 -14.40 -0.69
CA ALA A 256 18.02 -13.10 -0.17
C ALA A 256 17.62 -12.90 1.30
N PHE A 257 16.38 -13.26 1.66
CA PHE A 257 15.88 -13.17 3.03
C PHE A 257 16.67 -14.09 3.98
N ARG A 258 16.91 -15.34 3.58
CA ARG A 258 17.76 -16.27 4.35
C ARG A 258 19.17 -15.74 4.53
N ALA A 259 19.79 -15.17 3.49
CA ALA A 259 21.14 -14.62 3.57
C ALA A 259 21.20 -13.47 4.60
N ILE A 260 20.21 -12.58 4.59
CA ILE A 260 20.12 -11.48 5.56
C ILE A 260 19.92 -12.01 6.98
N VAL A 261 18.93 -12.88 7.21
CA VAL A 261 18.64 -13.43 8.56
C VAL A 261 19.83 -14.23 9.09
N ASN A 262 20.48 -15.03 8.25
CA ASN A 262 21.66 -15.81 8.64
C ASN A 262 22.90 -14.94 8.89
N GLY A 263 23.03 -13.84 8.16
CA GLY A 263 24.15 -12.92 8.31
C GLY A 263 24.03 -12.00 9.54
N ILE A 264 22.88 -11.95 10.20
CA ILE A 264 22.68 -11.20 11.44
C ILE A 264 22.91 -12.11 12.65
N ASP A 265 23.69 -11.62 13.62
CA ASP A 265 23.91 -12.27 14.92
C ASP A 265 22.87 -11.84 15.94
N SER A 266 22.73 -10.53 16.12
CA SER A 266 21.84 -9.95 17.12
C SER A 266 21.34 -8.58 16.69
N VAL A 267 20.13 -8.25 17.15
CA VAL A 267 19.53 -6.92 17.03
C VAL A 267 19.20 -6.45 18.44
N SER A 268 19.85 -5.38 18.88
CA SER A 268 19.60 -4.79 20.20
C SER A 268 19.04 -3.38 20.07
N ILE A 269 18.11 -3.07 20.97
CA ILE A 269 17.58 -1.71 21.12
C ILE A 269 18.24 -1.12 22.37
N GLU A 270 19.07 -0.11 22.19
CA GLU A 270 19.71 0.65 23.27
C GLU A 270 19.06 2.03 23.40
N GLU A 271 19.45 2.80 24.42
CA GLU A 271 18.98 4.19 24.58
C GLU A 271 19.34 5.01 23.33
N GLY A 272 18.30 5.48 22.62
CA GLY A 272 18.45 6.34 21.45
C GLY A 272 18.99 5.67 20.17
N ARG A 273 19.15 4.34 20.11
CA ARG A 273 19.66 3.66 18.90
C ARG A 273 19.31 2.17 18.81
N ILE A 274 19.19 1.67 17.59
CA ILE A 274 19.13 0.26 17.23
C ILE A 274 20.52 -0.16 16.75
N ILE A 275 21.01 -1.31 17.20
CA ILE A 275 22.29 -1.87 16.77
C ILE A 275 22.03 -3.24 16.17
N ILE A 276 22.43 -3.42 14.91
CA ILE A 276 22.36 -4.69 14.19
C ILE A 276 23.79 -5.19 14.03
N LYS A 277 24.09 -6.29 14.71
CA LYS A 277 25.42 -6.92 14.70
C LYS A 277 25.45 -8.01 13.64
N PRO A 278 26.41 -7.97 12.71
CA PRO A 278 26.61 -9.06 11.77
C PRO A 278 27.20 -10.28 12.49
N ARG A 279 26.91 -11.46 11.97
CA ARG A 279 27.51 -12.71 12.43
C ARG A 279 28.95 -12.80 11.95
N ARG A 280 29.88 -12.71 12.89
CA ARG A 280 31.31 -12.95 12.67
C ARG A 280 31.63 -14.38 13.09
N THR A 281 32.16 -15.18 12.19
CA THR A 281 32.72 -16.50 12.53
C THR A 281 34.18 -16.35 12.95
N ALA A 282 34.72 -17.30 13.71
CA ALA A 282 36.12 -17.24 14.16
C ALA A 282 37.12 -17.21 12.99
N ASP A 283 36.73 -17.73 11.82
CA ASP A 283 37.56 -17.75 10.62
C ASP A 283 37.60 -16.38 9.92
N ASP A 284 36.62 -15.50 10.16
CA ASP A 284 36.56 -14.16 9.56
C ASP A 284 37.60 -13.20 10.18
N GLU A 285 38.00 -13.43 11.44
CA GLU A 285 39.00 -12.61 12.12
C GLU A 285 40.42 -12.81 11.55
N GLU A 286 40.70 -13.94 10.88
CA GLU A 286 42.03 -14.22 10.33
C GLU A 286 42.29 -13.52 8.99
N TYR A 287 41.23 -13.18 8.24
CA TYR A 287 41.33 -12.46 6.96
C TYR A 287 41.45 -10.93 7.10
N GLU A 288 41.25 -10.39 8.30
CA GLU A 288 41.34 -8.95 8.54
C GLU A 288 42.79 -8.42 8.39
N PHE A 289 43.79 -9.30 8.51
CA PHE A 289 45.20 -8.91 8.52
C PHE A 289 45.87 -8.81 7.13
N ILE A 290 45.26 -9.34 6.06
CA ILE A 290 45.96 -9.48 4.75
C ILE A 290 45.70 -8.29 3.81
N PHE A 291 44.65 -7.50 4.02
CA PHE A 291 44.29 -6.41 3.11
C PHE A 291 44.98 -5.06 3.37
N GLU A 292 45.66 -4.87 4.51
CA GLU A 292 46.36 -3.61 4.78
C GLU A 292 47.74 -3.52 4.09
N ASP A 293 48.42 -4.65 3.87
CA ASP A 293 49.77 -4.64 3.28
C ASP A 293 49.76 -4.59 1.74
N ASP A 294 48.79 -5.22 1.06
CA ASP A 294 48.73 -5.25 -0.42
C ASP A 294 48.24 -3.92 -1.04
N PHE A 295 47.69 -3.00 -0.25
CA PHE A 295 47.34 -1.64 -0.69
C PHE A 295 48.38 -0.58 -0.32
N ALA A 296 49.43 -0.93 0.44
CA ALA A 296 50.49 0.00 0.79
C ALA A 296 51.28 0.49 -0.44
N ASP A 297 51.42 -0.35 -1.48
CA ASP A 297 52.13 -0.01 -2.72
C ASP A 297 51.31 0.87 -3.70
N LEU A 298 50.02 1.12 -3.42
CA LEU A 298 49.18 2.02 -4.23
C LEU A 298 49.09 3.44 -3.64
N ARG A 299 49.77 3.71 -2.52
CA ARG A 299 49.80 5.05 -1.88
C ARG A 299 50.72 6.07 -2.56
N ASP A 300 51.54 5.66 -3.54
CA ASP A 300 52.40 6.57 -4.31
C ASP A 300 51.73 7.15 -5.58
N ALA A 301 50.43 6.96 -5.75
CA ALA A 301 49.67 7.61 -6.83
C ALA A 301 49.06 8.93 -6.35
N ASP A 302 49.84 10.02 -6.46
CA ASP A 302 49.40 11.43 -6.45
C ASP A 302 48.38 11.78 -7.58
N GLU A 303 47.75 10.78 -8.19
CA GLU A 303 46.77 10.92 -9.26
C GLU A 303 45.41 10.32 -8.87
N TYR A 304 44.99 10.54 -7.63
CA TYR A 304 43.56 10.45 -7.31
C TYR A 304 42.86 11.68 -7.89
N ARG A 305 42.58 11.65 -9.19
CA ARG A 305 41.58 12.55 -9.76
C ARG A 305 40.23 12.10 -9.21
N PRO A 306 39.48 12.94 -8.48
CA PRO A 306 38.12 12.58 -8.11
C PRO A 306 37.41 12.17 -9.39
N VAL A 307 36.76 11.01 -9.37
CA VAL A 307 35.82 10.64 -10.43
C VAL A 307 34.77 11.75 -10.41
N GLN A 308 34.89 12.70 -11.33
CA GLN A 308 33.77 13.56 -11.66
C GLN A 308 32.75 12.60 -12.24
N TYR A 309 31.72 12.32 -11.45
CA TYR A 309 30.49 11.83 -12.02
C TYR A 309 30.04 12.92 -12.99
N ASP A 310 30.14 12.63 -14.29
CA ASP A 310 29.48 13.45 -15.29
C ASP A 310 27.99 13.38 -14.95
N ASP A 311 27.46 14.44 -14.34
CA ASP A 311 26.02 14.69 -14.21
C ASP A 311 25.31 14.75 -15.59
N ASP A 312 26.09 14.66 -16.67
CA ASP A 312 25.67 14.60 -18.08
C ASP A 312 25.49 13.16 -18.63
N VAL A 313 25.45 12.12 -17.79
CA VAL A 313 24.82 10.86 -18.23
C VAL A 313 23.34 11.14 -18.35
N ASN A 314 22.95 11.56 -19.57
CA ASN A 314 21.59 11.73 -20.04
C ASN A 314 20.68 10.76 -19.31
N ALA A 315 19.94 11.30 -18.33
CA ALA A 315 18.68 10.71 -17.95
C ALA A 315 17.97 10.39 -19.27
N PRO A 316 17.45 9.16 -19.46
CA PRO A 316 16.58 8.92 -20.59
C PRO A 316 15.56 10.06 -20.62
N ASP A 317 15.35 10.63 -21.80
CA ASP A 317 14.39 11.70 -22.09
C ASP A 317 13.00 11.21 -21.67
N ILE A 318 12.71 11.23 -20.36
CA ILE A 318 11.38 11.11 -19.82
C ILE A 318 10.80 12.47 -20.09
N ALA A 319 10.26 12.62 -21.29
CA ALA A 319 9.50 13.77 -21.69
C ALA A 319 8.57 14.13 -20.52
N GLU A 320 8.82 15.29 -19.91
CA GLU A 320 7.90 15.94 -19.00
C GLU A 320 6.63 16.27 -19.79
N GLU A 321 5.76 15.28 -19.90
CA GLU A 321 4.34 15.52 -20.15
C GLU A 321 3.78 16.15 -18.88
N SER A 322 4.01 17.46 -18.79
CA SER A 322 3.34 18.36 -17.86
C SER A 322 1.84 18.33 -18.16
N THR A 323 1.17 17.30 -17.66
CA THR A 323 -0.26 17.38 -17.41
C THR A 323 -0.43 18.35 -16.24
N GLU A 324 -0.65 19.61 -16.61
CA GLU A 324 -1.27 20.61 -15.76
C GLU A 324 -2.68 20.08 -15.39
N THR A 325 -2.74 19.23 -14.36
CA THR A 325 -4.00 18.74 -13.78
C THR A 325 -4.64 19.90 -13.03
N LYS A 326 -5.33 20.76 -13.79
CA LYS A 326 -6.48 21.47 -13.25
C LYS A 326 -7.40 20.43 -12.63
N PHE A 327 -7.56 20.49 -11.31
CA PHE A 327 -8.66 19.86 -10.59
C PHE A 327 -9.97 20.46 -11.11
N GLY A 328 -10.41 19.92 -12.25
CA GLY A 328 -11.73 20.06 -12.83
C GLY A 328 -12.49 18.78 -12.55
N ASP A 329 -13.52 18.94 -11.74
CA ASP A 329 -14.64 18.04 -11.51
C ASP A 329 -15.02 17.24 -12.77
N GLU A 330 -14.63 15.96 -12.86
CA GLU A 330 -15.30 14.99 -13.74
C GLU A 330 -14.99 13.54 -13.32
N SER A 331 -16.00 12.91 -12.73
CA SER A 331 -16.08 11.47 -12.55
C SER A 331 -16.18 10.75 -13.90
N GLN A 332 -15.30 9.79 -14.19
CA GLN A 332 -15.63 8.47 -14.77
C GLN A 332 -14.36 7.69 -15.17
N GLY A 333 -14.35 6.38 -14.90
CA GLY A 333 -13.51 5.43 -15.64
C GLY A 333 -12.75 4.43 -14.78
N ILE A 334 -13.40 3.33 -14.41
CA ILE A 334 -12.78 2.15 -13.79
C ILE A 334 -11.89 1.46 -14.83
N GLY A 335 -10.59 1.38 -14.55
CA GLY A 335 -9.62 0.53 -15.23
C GLY A 335 -8.87 -0.31 -14.20
N THR A 336 -9.08 -1.62 -14.24
CA THR A 336 -8.32 -2.62 -13.47
C THR A 336 -6.88 -2.69 -13.96
N VAL A 337 -5.91 -2.55 -13.05
CA VAL A 337 -4.50 -2.87 -13.30
C VAL A 337 -3.98 -3.70 -12.13
N ASN A 338 -3.59 -4.94 -12.44
CA ASN A 338 -2.75 -5.79 -11.60
C ASN A 338 -1.31 -5.27 -11.68
N GLY A 339 -0.66 -5.10 -10.53
CA GLY A 339 0.74 -4.68 -10.45
C GLY A 339 0.98 -3.90 -9.17
N VAL A 340 1.02 -4.59 -8.04
CA VAL A 340 1.52 -4.01 -6.79
C VAL A 340 3.03 -4.20 -6.80
N GLU A 341 3.77 -3.14 -7.11
CA GLU A 341 5.20 -3.05 -6.80
C GLU A 341 5.36 -2.95 -5.29
N ILE A 342 5.92 -4.00 -4.70
CA ILE A 342 6.36 -4.04 -3.31
C ILE A 342 7.70 -3.28 -3.25
N SER A 343 7.65 -1.95 -3.17
CA SER A 343 8.87 -1.12 -2.98
C SER A 343 8.75 -0.15 -1.80
N SER A 344 7.79 -0.35 -0.90
CA SER A 344 7.59 0.54 0.26
C SER A 344 7.42 -0.20 1.59
N MET A 345 7.97 -1.40 1.73
CA MET A 345 7.90 -2.19 2.97
C MET A 345 9.28 -2.42 3.60
N ILE A 346 10.10 -1.37 3.65
CA ILE A 346 11.16 -1.22 4.65
C ILE A 346 11.18 0.26 5.03
N LEU A 347 10.34 0.61 6.00
CA LEU A 347 10.54 1.59 7.07
C LEU A 347 9.24 1.75 7.88
#